data_AF-A0AAE5XJ71-F1
#
_entry.id   AF-A0AAE5XJ71-F1
#
_cell.length_a   1.000
_cell.length_b   1.000
_cell.length_c   1.000
_cell.angle_alpha   90.00
_cell.angle_beta   90.00
_cell.angle_gamma   90.00
#
_symmetry.space_group_name_H-M   'P 1'
#
loop_
_entity.id
_entity.type
_entity.pdbx_description
1 polymer ?
#
loop_
_entity_poly.entity_id
_entity_poly.type
_entity_poly.pdbx_seq_one_letter_code
_entity_poly.pdbx_strand_id
1 'polypeptide(L)'
;MDVDAETLQQVDADLSANGLITLSVLRYRYWTKIAGIRKRGRIRNELEYHMISGLLADTENELCEEDTELFNQLLMGYESR
;
A
#
# COMPACT_ATOMS: atom_id res chain seq x y z
N MET A 1 -11.71 -10.85 10.52
CA MET A 1 -12.34 -11.91 9.70
C MET A 1 -11.25 -12.41 8.79
N ASP A 2 -10.63 -13.54 9.11
CA ASP A 2 -9.54 -14.07 8.29
C ASP A 2 -10.11 -14.53 6.95
N VAL A 3 -9.64 -13.90 5.87
CA VAL A 3 -9.96 -14.32 4.51
C VAL A 3 -8.93 -15.36 4.13
N ASP A 4 -9.36 -16.61 4.01
CA ASP A 4 -8.49 -17.69 3.54
C ASP A 4 -8.18 -17.56 2.04
N ALA A 5 -7.17 -18.31 1.59
CA ALA A 5 -6.70 -18.26 0.21
C ALA A 5 -7.78 -18.66 -0.80
N GLU A 6 -8.67 -19.59 -0.41
CA GLU A 6 -9.77 -20.07 -1.26
C GLU A 6 -10.82 -18.98 -1.47
N THR A 7 -11.23 -18.31 -0.40
CA THR A 7 -12.17 -17.17 -0.47
C THR A 7 -11.58 -16.04 -1.31
N LEU A 8 -10.28 -15.73 -1.15
CA LEU A 8 -9.62 -14.70 -1.94
C LEU A 8 -9.61 -15.05 -3.44
N GLN A 9 -9.35 -16.31 -3.78
CA GLN A 9 -9.35 -16.77 -5.16
C GLN A 9 -10.75 -16.71 -5.78
N GLN A 10 -11.79 -17.06 -5.02
CA GLN A 10 -13.18 -16.96 -5.44
C GLN A 10 -13.55 -15.50 -5.77
N VAL A 11 -13.22 -14.58 -4.86
CA VAL A 11 -13.49 -13.15 -5.05
C VAL A 11 -12.73 -12.58 -6.25
N ASP A 12 -11.46 -12.95 -6.42
CA ASP A 12 -10.67 -12.53 -7.59
C ASP A 12 -11.24 -13.07 -8.91
N ALA A 13 -11.76 -14.30 -8.92
CA ALA A 13 -12.43 -14.89 -10.06
C ALA A 13 -13.73 -14.14 -10.42
N ASP A 14 -14.56 -13.82 -9.41
CA ASP A 14 -15.80 -13.07 -9.59
C ASP A 14 -15.54 -11.65 -10.11
N LEU A 15 -14.54 -10.96 -9.57
CA LEU A 15 -14.13 -9.63 -10.05
C LEU A 15 -13.67 -9.69 -11.51
N SER A 16 -12.82 -10.66 -11.84
CA SER A 16 -12.30 -10.86 -13.19
C SER A 16 -13.42 -11.19 -14.19
N ALA A 17 -14.36 -12.04 -13.82
CA ALA A 17 -15.51 -12.41 -14.64
C ALA A 17 -16.41 -11.20 -14.98
N ASN A 18 -16.44 -10.18 -14.12
CA ASN A 18 -17.15 -8.93 -14.33
C ASN A 18 -16.29 -7.83 -14.99
N GLY A 19 -15.06 -8.15 -15.44
CA GLY A 19 -14.14 -7.19 -16.04
C GLY A 19 -13.55 -6.18 -15.06
N LEU A 20 -13.62 -6.46 -13.75
CA LEU A 20 -13.08 -5.62 -12.68
C LEU A 20 -11.65 -6.02 -12.33
N ILE A 21 -10.92 -5.08 -11.74
CA ILE A 21 -9.57 -5.35 -11.21
C ILE A 21 -9.70 -6.20 -9.95
N THR A 22 -8.92 -7.27 -9.86
CA THR A 22 -8.93 -8.17 -8.71
C THR A 22 -8.23 -7.59 -7.49
N LEU A 23 -8.51 -8.11 -6.30
CA LEU A 23 -7.88 -7.67 -5.06
C LEU A 23 -6.37 -7.94 -5.07
N SER A 24 -5.94 -9.07 -5.65
CA SER A 24 -4.51 -9.38 -5.80
C SER A 24 -3.79 -8.37 -6.69
N VAL A 25 -4.43 -7.93 -7.78
CA VAL A 25 -3.87 -6.91 -8.67
C VAL A 25 -3.81 -5.55 -7.98
N LEU A 26 -4.84 -5.18 -7.21
CA LEU A 26 -4.83 -3.96 -6.41
C LEU A 26 -3.70 -3.98 -5.39
N ARG A 27 -3.54 -5.09 -4.65
CA ARG A 27 -2.44 -5.29 -3.69
C ARG A 27 -1.08 -5.17 -4.35
N TYR A 28 -0.87 -5.80 -5.51
CA TYR A 28 0.37 -5.70 -6.27
C TYR A 28 0.68 -4.26 -6.69
N ARG A 29 -0.32 -3.54 -7.22
CA ARG A 29 -0.17 -2.13 -7.62
C ARG A 29 0.16 -1.22 -6.44
N TYR A 30 -0.49 -1.46 -5.30
CA TYR A 30 -0.26 -0.72 -4.06
C TYR A 30 1.21 -0.85 -3.62
N TRP A 31 1.72 -2.08 -3.51
CA TRP A 31 3.11 -2.32 -3.12
C TRP A 31 4.14 -1.83 -4.14
N THR A 32 3.84 -1.96 -5.45
CA THR A 32 4.70 -1.41 -6.50
C THR A 32 4.82 0.12 -6.38
N LYS A 33 3.73 0.81 -6.04
CA LYS A 33 3.77 2.26 -5.80
C LYS A 33 4.59 2.60 -4.56
N ILE A 34 4.42 1.89 -3.44
CA ILE A 34 5.23 2.08 -2.23
C ILE A 34 6.72 1.90 -2.53
N ALA A 35 7.09 0.83 -3.23
CA ALA A 35 8.47 0.60 -3.66
C ALA A 35 9.00 1.75 -4.52
N GLY A 36 8.15 2.30 -5.41
CA GLY A 36 8.47 3.47 -6.22
C GLY A 36 8.66 4.76 -5.39
N ILE A 37 7.87 4.97 -4.33
CA ILE A 37 8.02 6.08 -3.38
C ILE A 37 9.34 5.93 -2.62
N ARG A 38 9.60 4.74 -2.06
CA ARG A 38 10.82 4.40 -1.33
C ARG A 38 12.07 4.65 -2.17
N LYS A 39 12.14 4.10 -3.38
CA LYS A 39 13.26 4.28 -4.30
C LYS A 39 13.52 5.75 -4.64
N ARG A 40 12.46 6.54 -4.70
CA ARG A 40 12.53 7.96 -5.06
C ARG A 40 12.89 8.85 -3.87
N GLY A 41 12.62 8.43 -2.64
CA GLY A 41 12.91 9.19 -1.43
C GLY A 41 12.09 10.49 -1.28
N ARG A 42 10.94 10.62 -1.97
CA ARG A 42 10.02 11.75 -1.76
C ARG A 42 8.59 11.45 -2.19
N ILE A 43 7.65 11.99 -1.43
CA ILE A 43 6.21 12.04 -1.71
C ILE A 43 5.94 13.19 -2.68
N ARG A 44 5.10 12.94 -3.70
CA ARG A 44 4.82 13.90 -4.77
C ARG A 44 3.46 14.58 -4.67
N ASN A 45 2.49 13.94 -4.03
CA ASN A 45 1.11 14.38 -3.99
C ASN A 45 0.40 13.79 -2.77
N GLU A 46 -0.81 14.29 -2.52
CA GLU A 46 -1.66 13.85 -1.40
C GLU A 46 -1.99 12.36 -1.46
N LEU A 47 -2.14 11.78 -2.66
CA LEU A 47 -2.42 10.36 -2.79
C LEU A 47 -1.27 9.52 -2.20
N GLU A 48 -0.02 9.84 -2.55
CA GLU A 48 1.15 9.16 -2.00
C GLU A 48 1.30 9.42 -0.49
N TYR A 49 0.95 10.61 -0.01
CA TYR A 49 0.91 10.93 1.41
C TYR A 49 -0.06 10.01 2.16
N HIS A 50 -1.32 9.92 1.71
CA HIS A 50 -2.32 9.08 2.36
C HIS A 50 -2.02 7.58 2.25
N MET A 51 -1.38 7.14 1.16
CA MET A 51 -0.92 5.74 1.05
C MET A 51 0.12 5.41 2.14
N ILE A 52 1.14 6.25 2.32
CA ILE A 52 2.19 6.00 3.32
C ILE A 52 1.65 6.19 4.74
N SER A 53 0.81 7.20 4.97
CA SER A 53 0.15 7.42 6.26
C SER A 53 -0.73 6.24 6.66
N GLY A 54 -1.55 5.73 5.72
CA GLY A 54 -2.36 4.53 5.96
C GLY A 54 -1.52 3.29 6.24
N LEU A 55 -0.40 3.11 5.52
CA LEU A 55 0.53 2.01 5.74
C LEU A 55 1.14 2.04 7.16
N LEU A 56 1.50 3.22 7.66
CA LEU A 56 2.06 3.40 9.01
C LEU A 56 1.01 3.27 10.12
N ALA A 57 -0.25 3.60 9.83
CA ALA A 57 -1.36 3.46 10.78
C ALA A 57 -1.89 2.02 10.88
N ASP A 58 -1.57 1.17 9.90
CA ASP A 58 -1.99 -0.22 9.84
C ASP A 58 -1.15 -1.07 10.80
N THR A 59 -1.72 -1.38 11.96
CA THR A 59 -1.07 -2.19 13.01
C THR A 59 -0.93 -3.66 12.64
N GLU A 60 -1.63 -4.14 11.61
CA GLU A 60 -1.49 -5.51 11.10
C GLU A 60 -0.33 -5.63 10.10
N ASN A 61 0.28 -4.50 9.71
CA ASN A 61 1.41 -4.48 8.80
C ASN A 61 2.73 -4.66 9.56
N GLU A 62 3.46 -5.74 9.25
CA GLU A 62 4.76 -6.05 9.85
C GLU A 62 5.90 -5.25 9.20
N LEU A 63 5.82 -3.92 9.25
CA LEU A 63 6.92 -3.05 8.83
C LEU A 63 8.10 -3.17 9.80
N CYS A 64 9.31 -3.25 9.27
CA CYS A 64 10.50 -3.14 10.10
C CYS A 64 10.72 -1.70 10.58
N GLU A 65 11.54 -1.54 11.62
CA GLU A 65 11.87 -0.21 12.18
C GLU A 65 12.51 0.71 11.13
N GLU A 66 13.40 0.19 10.27
CA GLU A 66 14.05 0.97 9.22
C GLU A 66 13.05 1.55 8.19
N ASP A 67 12.09 0.72 7.76
CA ASP A 67 11.05 1.16 6.81
C ASP A 67 10.10 2.17 7.48
N THR A 68 9.78 1.95 8.76
CA THR A 68 8.96 2.87 9.56
C THR A 68 9.62 4.23 9.68
N GLU A 69 10.89 4.28 10.03
CA GLU A 69 11.64 5.54 10.17
C GLU A 69 11.75 6.27 8.81
N LEU A 70 12.07 5.54 7.75
CA LEU A 70 12.10 6.09 6.39
C LEU A 70 10.77 6.71 6.00
N PHE A 71 9.66 6.01 6.18
CA PHE A 71 8.34 6.51 5.80
C PHE A 71 7.91 7.72 6.62
N ASN A 72 8.23 7.76 7.92
CA ASN A 72 8.02 8.95 8.75
C ASN A 72 8.82 10.16 8.26
N GLN A 73 10.09 9.97 7.86
CA GLN A 73 10.90 11.03 7.26
C GLN A 73 10.29 11.55 5.95
N LEU A 74 9.73 10.66 5.12
CA LEU A 74 9.06 11.05 3.89
C LEU A 74 7.80 11.89 4.13
N LEU A 75 7.00 11.56 5.14
CA LEU A 75 5.82 12.34 5.52
C LEU A 75 6.20 13.73 6.03
N MET A 76 7.16 13.81 6.96
CA MET A 76 7.68 15.10 7.46
C MET A 76 8.25 15.98 6.34
N GLY A 77 8.95 15.38 5.37
CA GLY A 77 9.48 16.10 4.21
C GLY A 77 8.39 16.61 3.25
N TYR A 78 7.19 16.03 3.27
CA TYR A 78 6.05 16.52 2.52
C TYR A 78 5.29 17.62 3.26
N GLU A 79 5.11 17.48 4.57
CA GLU A 79 4.39 18.45 5.42
C GLU A 79 5.15 19.76 5.64
N SER A 80 6.48 19.74 5.50
CA SER A 80 7.33 20.92 5.63
C SER A 80 7.46 21.77 4.35
N ARG A 81 6.78 21.38 3.26
CA ARG A 81 6.72 22.12 1.99
C ARG A 81 5.61 23.16 1.96
#